data_AF-A0A1G0LH77-F1
#
_entry.id   AF-A0A1G0LH77-F1
#
_cell.length_a   1.000
_cell.length_b   1.000
_cell.length_c   1.000
_cell.angle_alpha   90.00
_cell.angle_beta   90.00
_cell.angle_gamma   90.00
#
_symmetry.space_group_name_H-M   'P 1'
#
loop_
_entity.id
_entity.type
_entity.pdbx_description
1 polymer ?
#
loop_
_entity_poly.entity_id
_entity_poly.type
_entity_poly.pdbx_seq_one_letter_code
_entity_poly.pdbx_strand_id
1 'polypeptide(L)' 'FGGVTAYLRSPAQGLWKESGALAVQDDIVIYEVMTENLDQEWWHKYREKLTTDFRQDLLIVRVNEVQLL' A
#
# COMPACT_ATOMS: atom_id res chain seq x y z
N PHE A 1 13.80 -6.82 12.68
CA PHE A 1 12.93 -5.63 12.66
C PHE A 1 12.24 -5.50 14.02
N GLY A 2 12.39 -4.34 14.68
CA GLY A 2 12.03 -4.10 16.09
C GLY A 2 11.01 -2.96 16.24
N GLY A 3 9.74 -3.30 16.04
CA GLY A 3 8.60 -2.38 16.15
C GLY A 3 8.12 -1.88 14.79
N VAL A 4 6.82 -1.99 14.54
CA VAL A 4 6.14 -1.37 13.39
C VAL A 4 5.01 -0.52 13.94
N THR A 5 4.96 0.75 13.57
CA THR A 5 3.80 1.61 13.82
C THR A 5 3.04 1.71 12.51
N ALA A 6 1.92 0.99 12.41
CA ALA A 6 1.09 1.02 11.23
C ALA A 6 0.00 2.10 11.39
N TYR A 7 0.06 3.13 10.56
CA TYR A 7 -1.09 4.01 10.36
C TYR A 7 -1.99 3.39 9.28
N LEU A 8 -3.08 2.73 9.70
CA LEU A 8 -4.04 2.14 8.78
C LEU A 8 -5.07 3.21 8.36
N ARG A 9 -5.04 3.63 7.08
CA ARG A 9 -6.21 4.27 6.46
C ARG A 9 -7.11 3.19 5.87
N SER A 10 -8.29 3.00 6.48
CA SER A 10 -9.42 2.23 5.94
C SER A 10 -10.54 3.16 5.45
N PRO A 11 -11.31 2.72 4.45
CA PRO A 11 -10.98 2.74 3.03
C PRO A 11 -11.19 4.13 2.41
N ALA A 12 -10.34 4.51 1.47
CA ALA A 12 -10.64 5.61 0.57
C ALA A 12 -11.75 5.17 -0.40
N GLN A 13 -12.93 5.78 -0.33
CA GLN A 13 -14.02 5.48 -1.25
C GLN A 13 -13.72 6.07 -2.64
N GLY A 14 -13.30 5.22 -3.58
CA GLY A 14 -13.24 5.57 -5.00
C GLY A 14 -14.54 5.18 -5.70
N LEU A 15 -15.33 6.14 -6.15
CA LEU A 15 -16.48 5.89 -7.03
C LEU A 15 -16.03 6.03 -8.48
N TRP A 16 -15.77 4.93 -9.17
CA TRP A 16 -15.51 4.94 -10.61
C TRP A 16 -16.79 4.56 -11.37
N LYS A 17 -17.21 5.41 -12.31
CA LYS A 17 -18.24 5.08 -13.30
C LYS A 17 -17.56 4.90 -14.65
N GLU A 18 -17.34 3.66 -15.06
CA GLU A 18 -17.33 3.37 -16.50
C GLU A 18 -18.77 3.50 -16.99
N SER A 19 -18.98 4.30 -18.03
CA SER A 19 -20.28 4.63 -18.61
C SER A 19 -21.20 3.41 -18.73
N GLY A 20 -22.15 3.25 -17.80
CA GLY A 20 -23.23 2.25 -17.86
C GLY A 20 -23.19 1.11 -16.84
N ALA A 21 -22.14 0.97 -16.01
CA ALA A 21 -22.07 -0.09 -15.00
C ALA A 21 -22.19 0.44 -13.55
N LEU A 22 -22.68 -0.42 -12.65
CA LEU A 22 -22.79 -0.18 -11.21
C LEU A 22 -21.47 0.34 -10.63
N ALA A 23 -21.53 1.31 -9.72
CA ALA A 23 -20.36 1.81 -9.03
C ALA A 23 -19.70 0.67 -8.26
N VAL A 24 -18.48 0.32 -8.65
CA VAL A 24 -17.66 -0.68 -7.94
C VAL A 24 -17.03 0.04 -6.74
N GLN A 25 -17.29 -0.48 -5.54
CA GLN A 25 -16.62 -0.03 -4.32
C GLN A 25 -15.31 -0.81 -4.21
N ASP A 26 -14.18 -0.11 -4.38
CA ASP A 26 -12.86 -0.68 -4.14
C ASP A 26 -12.35 -0.26 -2.76
N ASP A 27 -12.02 -1.24 -1.91
CA ASP A 27 -11.43 -1.01 -0.61
C ASP A 27 -9.90 -0.98 -0.75
N ILE A 28 -9.31 0.22 -0.63
CA ILE A 28 -7.85 0.41 -0.67
C ILE A 28 -7.32 0.45 0.77
N VAL A 29 -6.30 -0.37 1.06
CA VAL A 29 -5.55 -0.34 2.33
C VAL A 29 -4.15 0.22 2.07
N ILE A 30 -3.76 1.23 2.85
CA ILE A 30 -2.41 1.82 2.80
C ILE A 30 -1.69 1.50 4.11
N TYR A 31 -0.47 0.98 4.00
CA TYR A 31 0.45 0.79 5.11
C TYR A 31 1.64 1.74 4.94
N GLU A 32 1.99 2.45 6.00
CA GLU A 32 3.16 3.32 6.05
C GLU A 32 4.14 2.80 7.12
N VAL A 33 5.42 2.74 6.76
CA VAL A 33 6.48 2.24 7.65
C VAL A 33 7.61 3.27 7.65
N MET A 34 7.93 3.78 8.84
CA MET A 34 9.08 4.67 9.06
C MET A 34 10.33 3.81 9.25
N THR A 35 11.40 4.11 8.50
CA THR A 35 12.70 3.43 8.62
C THR A 35 13.83 4.40 8.37
N GLU A 36 14.94 4.26 9.09
CA GLU A 36 16.15 5.09 8.89
C GLU A 36 16.86 4.73 7.59
N ASN A 37 16.85 3.45 7.21
CA ASN A 37 17.47 2.94 5.98
C ASN A 37 16.44 2.15 5.18
N LEU A 38 16.47 2.30 3.86
CA LEU A 38 15.63 1.54 2.93
C LEU A 38 16.42 0.38 2.31
N ASP A 39 16.10 -0.85 2.72
CA ASP A 39 16.55 -2.07 2.03
C ASP A 39 15.63 -2.36 0.82
N GLN A 40 16.04 -1.89 -0.35
CA GLN A 40 15.24 -2.02 -1.58
C GLN A 40 15.01 -3.48 -1.99
N GLU A 41 16.01 -4.36 -1.82
CA GLU A 41 15.91 -5.75 -2.23
C GLU A 41 14.90 -6.50 -1.36
N TRP A 42 14.92 -6.25 -0.05
CA TRP A 42 13.95 -6.80 0.88
C TRP A 42 12.52 -6.36 0.54
N TRP A 43 12.31 -5.06 0.31
CA TRP A 43 10.98 -4.52 -0.03
C TRP A 43 10.46 -5.04 -1.38
N HIS A 44 11.33 -5.26 -2.35
CA HIS A 44 10.97 -5.87 -3.62
C HIS A 44 10.44 -7.31 -3.44
N LYS A 45 11.19 -8.16 -2.72
CA LYS A 45 10.76 -9.54 -2.43
C LYS A 45 9.48 -9.58 -1.62
N TYR A 46 9.34 -8.67 -0.65
CA TYR A 46 8.14 -8.58 0.16
C TYR A 46 6.92 -8.15 -0.66
N ARG A 47 7.06 -7.19 -1.58
CA ARG A 47 6.01 -6.81 -2.55
C ARG A 47 5.53 -8.01 -3.36
N GLU A 48 6.43 -8.80 -3.95
CA GLU A 48 6.06 -9.97 -4.75
C GLU A 48 5.29 -11.00 -3.93
N LYS A 49 5.72 -11.24 -2.68
CA LYS A 49 5.00 -12.10 -1.75
C LYS A 49 3.59 -11.58 -1.47
N LEU A 50 3.44 -10.30 -1.16
CA LEU A 50 2.13 -9.71 -0.85
C LEU A 50 1.18 -9.70 -2.06
N THR A 51 1.68 -9.41 -3.26
CA THR A 51 0.89 -9.50 -4.50
C THR A 51 0.29 -10.90 -4.65
N THR A 52 1.08 -11.93 -4.36
CA THR A 52 0.64 -13.33 -4.41
C THR A 52 -0.36 -13.65 -3.29
N ASP A 53 -0.04 -13.30 -2.04
CA ASP A 53 -0.86 -13.62 -0.87
C ASP A 53 -2.24 -12.95 -0.93
N PHE A 54 -2.30 -11.70 -1.42
CA PHE A 54 -3.54 -10.93 -1.51
C PHE A 54 -4.26 -11.04 -2.85
N ARG A 55 -3.68 -11.76 -3.83
CA ARG A 55 -4.22 -11.92 -5.19
C ARG A 55 -4.60 -10.58 -5.83
N GLN A 56 -3.73 -9.59 -5.68
CA GLN A 56 -3.93 -8.24 -6.21
C GLN A 56 -3.24 -8.11 -7.55
N ASP A 57 -3.92 -7.53 -8.55
CA ASP A 57 -3.32 -7.26 -9.86
C ASP A 57 -2.29 -6.13 -9.80
N LEU A 58 -2.42 -5.21 -8.83
CA LEU A 58 -1.53 -4.07 -8.65
C LEU A 58 -1.23 -3.80 -7.17
N LEU A 59 0.04 -3.97 -6.78
CA LEU A 59 0.58 -3.49 -5.50
C LEU A 59 1.59 -2.37 -5.77
N ILE A 60 1.31 -1.18 -5.21
CA ILE A 60 2.18 0.00 -5.31
C ILE A 60 2.97 0.13 -4.01
N VAL A 61 4.30 0.20 -4.14
CA VAL A 61 5.19 0.60 -3.04
C VAL A 61 5.71 2.00 -3.36
N ARG A 62 5.56 2.92 -2.41
CA ARG A 62 6.07 4.30 -2.51
C ARG A 62 7.07 4.53 -1.41
N VAL A 63 8.12 5.27 -1.73
CA VAL A 63 9.17 5.68 -0.79
C VAL A 63 9.21 7.20 -0.80
N ASN A 64 9.17 7.81 0.38
CA ASN A 64 9.33 9.26 0.54
C ASN A 64 10.36 9.50 1.64
N GLU A 65 11.25 10.46 1.43
CA GLU A 65 12.08 11.00 2.52
C GLU A 65 11.18 11.85 3.43
N VAL A 66 11.27 11.62 4.73
CA VAL A 66 10.49 12.37 5.73
C VAL A 66 11.45 13.03 6.70
N GLN A 67 11.30 14.34 6.86
CA GLN A 67 12.02 15.13 7.83
C GLN A 67 11.09 15.50 8.99
N LEU A 68 11.54 15.25 10.22
CA LEU A 68 10.90 15.78 11.43
C LEU A 68 11.41 17.22 11.64
N LEU A 69 10.49 18.15 11.90
CA LEU A 69 10.77 19.56 12.20
C LEU A 69 10.78 19.82 13.71
#